data_AF-A0A6N0BRJ4-F1
#
_entry.id   AF-A0A6N0BRJ4-F1
#
_cell.length_a   1.000
_cell.length_b   1.000
_cell.length_c   1.000
_cell.angle_alpha   90.00
_cell.angle_beta   90.00
_cell.angle_gamma   90.00
#
_symmetry.space_group_name_H-M   'P 1'
#
loop_
_entity.id
_entity.type
_entity.pdbx_description
1 polymer ?
#
loop_
_entity_poly.entity_id
_entity_poly.type
_entity_poly.pdbx_seq_one_letter_code
_entity_poly.pdbx_strand_id
1 'polypeptide(L)'
;MNIELKDFLLQAGVAVTFVLGLVNLYFNVKTSKRTSFINTVTSERVKWIGKIRTDIAELCALCDQWILHPNHQPLPDLHREMERLKNQIRLQLNPNDPEDQNIERLLDQLPSWTQSSTLEDYLMLQASLVSATQAMLKREWDKVKDEALHGDLRGYASKNRQE
;
A
#
# COMPACT_ATOMS: atom_id res chain seq x y z
N MET A 1 -5.48 31.83 -61.67
CA MET A 1 -4.46 31.03 -60.98
C MET A 1 -5.03 29.63 -60.82
N ASN A 2 -4.74 28.73 -61.78
CA ASN A 2 -5.21 27.36 -61.71
C ASN A 2 -4.37 26.65 -60.66
N ILE A 3 -4.99 26.30 -59.53
CA ILE A 3 -4.36 25.42 -58.55
C ILE A 3 -4.12 24.11 -59.28
N GLU A 4 -2.86 23.74 -59.51
CA GLU A 4 -2.56 22.42 -60.06
C GLU A 4 -3.00 21.37 -59.04
N LEU A 5 -3.59 20.27 -59.51
CA LEU A 5 -4.04 19.15 -58.68
C LEU A 5 -2.95 18.67 -57.70
N LYS A 6 -1.68 18.81 -58.10
CA LYS A 6 -0.50 18.48 -57.29
C LYS A 6 -0.39 19.34 -56.03
N ASP A 7 -0.63 20.65 -56.12
CA ASP A 7 -0.55 21.58 -54.98
C ASP A 7 -1.66 21.31 -53.97
N PHE A 8 -2.86 20.99 -54.47
CA PHE A 8 -3.99 20.58 -53.63
C PHE A 8 -3.70 19.28 -52.89
N LEU A 9 -3.14 18.27 -53.58
CA LEU A 9 -2.75 17.00 -52.96
C LEU A 9 -1.65 17.20 -51.90
N LEU A 10 -0.71 18.10 -52.14
CA LEU A 10 0.39 18.39 -51.21
C LEU A 10 -0.14 19.08 -49.95
N GLN A 11 -1.02 20.09 -50.10
CA GLN A 11 -1.69 20.73 -48.96
C GLN A 11 -2.58 19.76 -48.18
N ALA A 12 -3.31 18.88 -48.87
CA ALA A 12 -4.12 17.84 -48.23
C ALA A 12 -3.23 16.87 -47.42
N GLY A 13 -2.07 16.46 -47.96
CA GLY A 13 -1.11 15.62 -47.25
C GLY A 13 -0.54 16.28 -45.99
N VAL A 14 -0.20 17.57 -46.07
CA VAL A 14 0.25 18.36 -44.91
C VAL A 14 -0.85 18.46 -43.85
N ALA A 15 -2.09 18.76 -44.26
CA ALA A 15 -3.22 18.86 -43.35
C ALA A 15 -3.51 17.52 -42.65
N VAL A 16 -3.49 16.41 -43.39
CA VAL A 16 -3.68 15.06 -42.82
C VAL A 16 -2.59 14.72 -41.81
N THR A 17 -1.32 14.97 -42.15
CA THR A 17 -0.19 14.70 -41.24
C THR A 17 -0.29 15.55 -39.97
N PHE A 18 -0.71 16.81 -40.10
CA PHE A 18 -0.91 17.71 -38.96
C PHE A 18 -2.05 17.22 -38.03
N VAL A 19 -3.19 16.82 -38.59
CA VAL A 19 -4.32 16.27 -37.82
C VAL A 19 -3.91 14.97 -37.11
N LEU A 20 -3.23 14.06 -37.81
CA LEU A 20 -2.69 12.84 -37.21
C LEU A 20 -1.74 13.16 -36.06
N GLY A 21 -0.88 14.17 -36.21
CA GLY A 21 0.01 14.65 -35.16
C GLY A 21 -0.73 15.16 -33.93
N LEU A 22 -1.78 15.95 -34.11
CA LEU A 22 -2.63 16.45 -33.01
C LEU A 22 -3.34 15.32 -32.27
N VAL A 23 -3.89 14.34 -33.02
CA VAL A 23 -4.53 13.15 -32.45
C VAL A 23 -3.52 12.35 -31.62
N ASN A 24 -2.31 12.12 -32.16
CA ASN A 24 -1.26 11.40 -31.47
C ASN A 24 -0.79 12.13 -30.20
N LEU A 25 -0.62 13.45 -30.28
CA LEU A 25 -0.25 14.28 -29.13
C LEU A 25 -1.31 14.20 -28.03
N TYR A 26 -2.59 14.32 -28.38
CA TYR A 26 -3.70 14.22 -27.44
C TYR A 26 -3.70 12.86 -26.72
N PHE A 27 -3.60 11.76 -27.46
CA PHE A 27 -3.54 10.41 -26.88
C PHE A 27 -2.30 10.20 -26.01
N ASN A 28 -1.13 10.68 -26.43
CA ASN A 28 0.10 10.58 -25.65
C ASN A 28 0.02 11.35 -24.34
N VAL A 29 -0.46 12.60 -24.35
CA VAL A 29 -0.60 13.41 -23.14
C VAL A 29 -1.59 12.77 -22.16
N LYS A 30 -2.73 12.28 -22.67
CA LYS A 30 -3.75 11.62 -21.84
C LYS A 30 -3.22 10.34 -21.20
N THR A 31 -2.55 9.50 -21.98
CA THR A 31 -1.97 8.24 -21.52
C THR A 31 -0.84 8.50 -20.52
N SER A 32 0.06 9.43 -20.82
CA SER A 32 1.17 9.81 -19.95
C SER A 32 0.72 10.27 -18.56
N LYS A 33 -0.30 11.13 -18.48
CA LYS A 33 -0.85 11.57 -17.19
C LYS A 33 -1.42 10.42 -16.36
N ARG A 34 -2.17 9.51 -17.00
CA ARG A 34 -2.74 8.33 -16.33
C ARG A 34 -1.64 7.41 -15.82
N THR A 35 -0.66 7.10 -16.66
CA THR A 35 0.48 6.24 -16.29
C THR A 35 1.28 6.84 -15.14
N SER A 36 1.56 8.15 -15.18
CA SER A 36 2.26 8.85 -14.10
C SER A 36 1.50 8.72 -12.76
N PHE A 37 0.18 9.00 -12.77
CA PHE A 37 -0.65 8.86 -11.58
C PHE A 37 -0.63 7.44 -10.99
N ILE A 38 -0.82 6.41 -11.82
CA ILE A 38 -0.81 5.01 -11.38
C ILE A 38 0.55 4.64 -10.81
N ASN A 39 1.64 4.99 -11.49
CA ASN A 39 2.99 4.69 -11.04
C ASN A 39 3.28 5.36 -9.69
N THR A 40 2.85 6.61 -9.50
CA THR A 40 2.99 7.30 -8.22
C THR A 40 2.23 6.58 -7.11
N VAL A 41 0.93 6.33 -7.28
CA VAL A 41 0.11 5.65 -6.25
C VAL A 41 0.64 4.26 -5.94
N THR A 42 1.00 3.49 -6.96
CA THR A 42 1.58 2.14 -6.81
C THR A 42 2.89 2.20 -6.02
N SER A 43 3.76 3.17 -6.33
CA SER A 43 5.03 3.33 -5.62
C SER A 43 4.85 3.74 -4.16
N GLU A 44 3.89 4.63 -3.87
CA GLU A 44 3.58 5.02 -2.50
C GLU A 44 2.98 3.86 -1.70
N ARG A 45 2.15 3.01 -2.34
CA ARG A 45 1.63 1.80 -1.70
C ARG A 45 2.75 0.81 -1.37
N VAL A 46 3.72 0.59 -2.26
CA VAL A 46 4.87 -0.28 -1.99
C VAL A 46 5.69 0.25 -0.80
N LYS A 47 5.89 1.57 -0.71
CA LYS A 47 6.55 2.20 0.45
C LYS A 47 5.76 1.97 1.74
N TRP A 48 4.44 2.14 1.70
CA TRP A 48 3.55 1.89 2.84
C TRP A 48 3.59 0.43 3.30
N ILE A 49 3.51 -0.56 2.38
CA ILE A 49 3.69 -1.99 2.68
C ILE A 49 5.02 -2.23 3.41
N GLY A 50 6.10 -1.63 2.91
CA GLY A 50 7.42 -1.72 3.53
C GLY A 50 7.44 -1.14 4.94
N LYS A 51 6.77 -0.01 5.15
CA LYS A 51 6.72 0.68 6.44
C LYS A 51 5.93 -0.11 7.49
N ILE A 52 4.72 -0.59 7.18
CA ILE A 52 3.94 -1.48 8.05
C ILE A 52 4.79 -2.67 8.50
N ARG A 53 5.50 -3.33 7.56
CA ARG A 53 6.30 -4.52 7.86
C ARG A 53 7.39 -4.21 8.89
N THR A 54 8.09 -3.10 8.70
CA THR A 54 9.15 -2.66 9.63
C THR A 54 8.57 -2.28 10.99
N ASP A 55 7.49 -1.49 11.01
CA ASP A 55 6.87 -1.04 12.26
C ASP A 55 6.34 -2.22 13.10
N ILE A 56 5.73 -3.23 12.47
CA ILE A 56 5.27 -4.46 13.14
C ILE A 56 6.45 -5.28 13.67
N ALA A 57 7.52 -5.43 12.88
CA ALA A 57 8.71 -6.17 13.31
C ALA A 57 9.40 -5.49 14.50
N GLU A 58 9.49 -4.16 14.48
CA GLU A 58 10.04 -3.37 15.58
C GLU A 58 9.17 -3.49 16.84
N LEU A 59 7.84 -3.38 16.69
CA LEU A 59 6.90 -3.57 17.80
C LEU A 59 7.07 -4.94 18.45
N CYS A 60 7.12 -6.01 17.65
CA CYS A 60 7.37 -7.36 18.14
C CYS A 60 8.70 -7.48 18.89
N ALA A 61 9.78 -6.90 18.38
CA ALA A 61 11.09 -6.96 19.02
C ALA A 61 11.11 -6.24 20.39
N LEU A 62 10.40 -5.12 20.53
CA LEU A 62 10.28 -4.42 21.80
C LEU A 62 9.44 -5.21 22.81
N CYS A 63 8.35 -5.84 22.35
CA CYS A 63 7.56 -6.75 23.18
C CYS A 63 8.39 -7.96 23.64
N ASP A 64 9.20 -8.56 22.76
CA ASP A 64 10.11 -9.66 23.09
C ASP A 64 11.14 -9.23 24.14
N GLN A 65 11.73 -8.04 23.95
CA GLN A 65 12.67 -7.49 24.92
C GLN A 65 12.02 -7.32 26.29
N TRP A 66 10.77 -6.86 26.34
CA TRP A 66 10.05 -6.68 27.60
C TRP A 66 9.73 -8.01 28.29
N ILE A 67 9.19 -8.99 27.56
CA ILE A 67 8.73 -10.25 28.16
C ILE A 67 9.88 -11.14 28.63
N LEU A 68 11.04 -11.05 27.96
CA LEU A 68 12.24 -11.80 28.30
C LEU A 68 13.08 -11.12 29.39
N HIS A 69 12.82 -9.85 29.73
CA HIS A 69 13.63 -9.13 30.72
C HIS A 69 13.28 -9.56 32.16
N PRO A 70 14.25 -10.12 32.93
CA PRO A 70 13.96 -10.77 34.22
C PRO A 70 13.44 -9.85 35.33
N ASN A 71 13.64 -8.54 35.22
CA ASN A 71 13.35 -7.59 36.30
C ASN A 71 12.15 -6.69 36.04
N HIS A 72 11.49 -6.79 34.88
CA HIS A 72 10.38 -5.94 34.42
C HIS A 72 10.50 -4.47 34.89
N GLN A 73 11.73 -3.93 34.96
CA GLN A 73 11.89 -2.57 35.42
C GLN A 73 11.21 -1.69 34.37
N PRO A 74 10.34 -0.77 34.79
CA PRO A 74 9.68 0.11 33.84
C PRO A 74 10.76 0.95 33.19
N LEU A 75 11.02 0.70 31.90
CA LEU A 75 11.81 1.58 31.04
C LEU A 75 10.81 2.53 30.36
N PRO A 76 10.64 3.78 30.82
CA PRO A 76 9.63 4.69 30.28
C PRO A 76 9.83 4.97 28.79
N ASP A 77 11.07 4.90 28.31
CA ASP A 77 11.40 5.07 26.89
C ASP A 77 10.92 3.89 26.05
N LEU A 78 11.07 2.65 26.55
CA LEU A 78 10.52 1.46 25.91
C LEU A 78 8.99 1.60 25.84
N HIS A 79 8.38 2.03 26.95
CA HIS A 79 6.93 2.30 27.05
C HIS A 79 6.40 3.17 25.92
N ARG A 80 6.98 4.37 25.87
CA ARG A 80 6.63 5.38 24.89
C ARG A 80 6.80 4.86 23.47
N GLU A 81 7.81 4.03 23.23
CA GLU A 81 8.13 3.55 21.89
C GLU A 81 7.14 2.51 21.37
N MET A 82 6.71 1.51 22.16
CA MET A 82 5.69 0.58 21.65
C MET A 82 4.34 1.26 21.47
N GLU A 83 3.95 2.20 22.35
CA GLU A 83 2.71 2.95 22.15
C GLU A 83 2.79 3.88 20.93
N ARG A 84 3.96 4.47 20.66
CA ARG A 84 4.23 5.22 19.42
C ARG A 84 4.04 4.31 18.20
N LEU A 85 4.62 3.11 18.20
CA LEU A 85 4.51 2.15 17.11
C LEU A 85 3.08 1.63 16.92
N LYS A 86 2.37 1.27 18.00
CA LYS A 86 0.95 0.87 17.95
C LYS A 86 0.11 1.94 17.28
N ASN A 87 0.27 3.21 17.68
CA ASN A 87 -0.45 4.33 17.07
C ASN A 87 -0.05 4.54 15.61
N GLN A 88 1.24 4.44 15.29
CA GLN A 88 1.73 4.59 13.92
C GLN A 88 1.19 3.49 12.99
N ILE A 89 1.10 2.25 13.47
CA ILE A 89 0.50 1.14 12.73
C ILE A 89 -1.00 1.38 12.55
N ARG A 90 -1.73 1.75 13.60
CA ARG A 90 -3.17 2.05 13.52
C ARG A 90 -3.49 3.11 12.47
N LEU A 91 -2.71 4.18 12.41
CA LEU A 91 -2.90 5.26 11.42
C LEU A 91 -2.67 4.82 9.97
N GLN A 92 -2.01 3.68 9.77
CA GLN A 92 -1.75 3.10 8.45
C GLN A 92 -2.79 2.05 8.04
N LEU A 93 -3.63 1.59 8.98
CA LEU A 93 -4.69 0.60 8.74
C LEU A 93 -5.98 1.26 8.26
N ASN A 94 -6.78 0.53 7.48
CA ASN A 94 -8.10 0.96 7.03
C ASN A 94 -9.18 0.54 8.04
N PRO A 95 -9.86 1.50 8.70
CA PRO A 95 -10.87 1.19 9.72
C PRO A 95 -12.12 0.49 9.16
N ASN A 96 -12.33 0.48 7.84
CA ASN A 96 -13.48 -0.17 7.19
C ASN A 96 -13.15 -1.55 6.61
N ASP A 97 -11.89 -1.98 6.70
CA ASP A 97 -11.48 -3.29 6.18
C ASP A 97 -11.46 -4.34 7.30
N PRO A 98 -12.18 -5.47 7.17
CA PRO A 98 -12.28 -6.47 8.24
C PRO A 98 -10.93 -7.12 8.62
N GLU A 99 -10.00 -7.26 7.68
CA GLU A 99 -8.68 -7.82 7.96
C GLU A 99 -7.84 -6.83 8.77
N ASP A 100 -7.89 -5.55 8.41
CA ASP A 100 -7.21 -4.47 9.13
C ASP A 100 -7.81 -4.27 10.54
N GLN A 101 -9.13 -4.36 10.68
CA GLN A 101 -9.81 -4.37 11.98
C GLN A 101 -9.38 -5.57 12.85
N ASN A 102 -9.04 -6.71 12.24
CA ASN A 102 -8.50 -7.85 12.97
C ASN A 102 -7.09 -7.56 13.50
N ILE A 103 -6.24 -6.91 12.70
CA ILE A 103 -4.92 -6.44 13.14
C ILE A 103 -5.07 -5.44 14.30
N GLU A 104 -5.98 -4.48 14.20
CA GLU A 104 -6.24 -3.51 15.26
C GLU A 104 -6.65 -4.18 16.57
N ARG A 105 -7.56 -5.16 16.52
CA ARG A 105 -7.96 -5.96 17.70
C ARG A 105 -6.80 -6.75 18.30
N LEU A 106 -5.87 -7.25 17.50
CA LEU A 106 -4.68 -7.94 17.98
C LEU A 106 -3.69 -6.96 18.63
N LEU A 107 -3.56 -5.74 18.10
CA LEU A 107 -2.75 -4.67 18.70
C LEU A 107 -3.32 -4.21 20.05
N ASP A 108 -4.65 -4.21 20.22
CA ASP A 108 -5.30 -3.90 21.51
C ASP A 108 -5.06 -4.98 22.57
N GLN A 109 -4.88 -6.24 22.14
CA GLN A 109 -4.60 -7.36 23.03
C GLN A 109 -3.15 -7.44 23.46
N LEU A 110 -2.23 -6.73 22.78
CA LEU A 110 -0.84 -6.70 23.18
C LEU A 110 -0.77 -6.18 24.62
N PRO A 111 -0.09 -6.93 25.51
CA PRO A 111 -0.10 -6.61 26.92
C PRO A 111 0.35 -5.17 27.12
N SER A 112 -0.49 -4.43 27.84
CA SER A 112 -0.02 -3.19 28.42
C SER A 112 1.10 -3.52 29.41
N TRP A 113 2.05 -2.61 29.54
CA TRP A 113 3.22 -2.62 30.43
C TRP A 113 2.90 -2.90 31.90
N THR A 114 1.64 -2.84 32.27
CA THR A 114 1.10 -3.06 33.61
C THR A 114 0.45 -4.43 33.79
N GLN A 115 0.32 -5.24 32.72
CA GLN A 115 -0.31 -6.55 32.74
C GLN A 115 0.71 -7.67 32.68
N SER A 116 0.61 -8.61 33.63
CA SER A 116 1.34 -9.87 33.64
C SER A 116 0.70 -10.87 32.68
N SER A 117 0.93 -10.71 31.38
CA SER A 117 0.62 -11.75 30.39
C SER A 117 1.62 -12.89 30.48
N THR A 118 1.16 -14.13 30.32
CA THR A 118 2.09 -15.27 30.26
C THR A 118 2.89 -15.23 28.95
N LEU A 119 4.10 -15.80 28.97
CA LEU A 119 4.94 -15.92 27.77
C LEU A 119 4.21 -16.68 26.65
N GLU A 120 3.46 -17.72 27.00
CA GLU A 120 2.71 -18.53 26.04
C GLU A 120 1.61 -17.73 25.35
N ASP A 121 0.79 -17.00 26.12
CA ASP A 121 -0.27 -16.14 25.58
C ASP A 121 0.30 -15.07 24.63
N TYR A 122 1.43 -14.47 25.02
CA TYR A 122 2.11 -13.49 24.19
C TYR A 122 2.62 -14.09 22.87
N LEU A 123 3.27 -15.25 22.90
CA LEU A 123 3.79 -15.90 21.69
C LEU A 123 2.64 -16.26 20.73
N MET A 124 1.50 -16.73 21.24
CA MET A 124 0.31 -17.00 20.43
C MET A 124 -0.26 -15.71 19.81
N LEU A 125 -0.33 -14.63 20.59
CA LEU A 125 -0.80 -13.33 20.12
C LEU A 125 0.14 -12.74 19.06
N GLN A 126 1.44 -12.78 19.30
CA GLN A 126 2.47 -12.32 18.37
C GLN A 126 2.38 -13.09 17.05
N ALA A 127 2.28 -14.41 17.09
CA ALA A 127 2.11 -15.24 15.90
C ALA A 127 0.83 -14.88 15.12
N SER A 128 -0.28 -14.62 15.84
CA SER A 128 -1.54 -14.20 15.23
C SER A 128 -1.44 -12.82 14.56
N LEU A 129 -0.77 -11.86 15.21
CA LEU A 129 -0.52 -10.52 14.66
C LEU A 129 0.34 -10.58 13.40
N VAL A 130 1.42 -11.37 13.44
CA VAL A 130 2.31 -11.59 12.30
C VAL A 130 1.55 -12.23 11.14
N SER A 131 0.77 -13.28 11.41
CA SER A 131 -0.01 -13.98 10.38
C SER A 131 -1.07 -13.07 9.75
N ALA A 132 -1.80 -12.29 10.54
CA ALA A 132 -2.80 -11.36 10.05
C ALA A 132 -2.16 -10.26 9.18
N THR A 133 -1.01 -9.73 9.63
CA THR A 133 -0.25 -8.74 8.88
C THR A 133 0.29 -9.33 7.57
N GLN A 134 0.82 -10.55 7.57
CA GLN A 134 1.28 -11.23 6.36
C GLN A 134 0.17 -11.42 5.32
N ALA A 135 -1.03 -11.80 5.76
CA ALA A 135 -2.20 -11.92 4.89
C ALA A 135 -2.56 -10.57 4.23
N MET A 136 -2.65 -9.51 5.04
CA MET A 136 -2.92 -8.16 4.55
C MET A 136 -1.84 -7.67 3.56
N LEU A 137 -0.55 -7.86 3.89
CA LEU A 137 0.56 -7.48 3.00
C LEU A 137 0.56 -8.27 1.69
N LYS A 138 0.19 -9.56 1.72
CA LYS A 138 0.08 -10.40 0.52
C LYS A 138 -1.03 -9.90 -0.40
N ARG A 139 -2.19 -9.59 0.17
CA ARG A 139 -3.34 -9.02 -0.56
C ARG A 139 -2.98 -7.70 -1.23
N GLU A 140 -2.32 -6.80 -0.51
CA GLU A 140 -1.88 -5.51 -1.05
C GLU A 140 -0.78 -5.66 -2.11
N TRP A 141 0.13 -6.62 -1.94
CA TRP A 141 1.13 -6.96 -2.94
C TRP A 141 0.50 -7.48 -4.24
N ASP A 142 -0.54 -8.30 -4.14
CA ASP A 142 -1.26 -8.78 -5.32
C ASP A 142 -1.99 -7.64 -6.06
N LYS A 143 -2.56 -6.67 -5.33
CA LYS A 143 -3.11 -5.44 -5.93
C LYS A 143 -2.05 -4.64 -6.67
N VAL A 144 -0.88 -4.44 -6.06
CA VAL A 144 0.25 -3.72 -6.70
C VAL A 144 0.68 -4.41 -8.00
N LYS A 145 0.77 -5.74 -8.02
CA LYS A 145 1.11 -6.49 -9.23
C LYS A 145 0.05 -6.33 -10.31
N ASP A 146 -1.23 -6.39 -9.94
CA ASP A 146 -2.34 -6.22 -10.87
C ASP A 146 -2.34 -4.82 -11.51
N GLU A 147 -2.14 -3.79 -10.69
CA GLU A 147 -2.03 -2.39 -11.14
C GLU A 147 -0.83 -2.19 -12.09
N ALA A 148 0.30 -2.82 -11.81
CA ALA A 148 1.49 -2.76 -12.66
C ALA A 148 1.30 -3.49 -14.01
N LEU A 149 0.54 -4.58 -14.03
CA LEU A 149 0.28 -5.35 -15.25
C LEU A 149 -0.79 -4.67 -16.14
N HIS A 150 -1.85 -4.14 -15.55
CA HIS A 150 -3.03 -3.66 -16.29
C HIS A 150 -3.15 -2.15 -16.37
N GLY A 151 -2.40 -1.39 -15.56
CA GLY A 151 -2.51 0.07 -15.52
C GLY A 151 -3.91 0.55 -15.10
N ASP A 152 -4.58 -0.19 -14.21
CA ASP A 152 -5.91 0.18 -13.70
C ASP A 152 -6.00 -0.02 -12.18
N LEU A 153 -6.45 1.02 -11.49
CA LEU A 153 -6.69 1.02 -10.05
C LEU A 153 -8.05 0.40 -9.68
N ARG A 154 -8.94 0.17 -10.67
CA ARG A 154 -10.31 -0.30 -10.43
C ARG A 154 -10.50 -1.82 -10.53
N GLY A 155 -9.51 -2.54 -11.08
CA GLY A 155 -9.65 -3.94 -11.47
C GLY A 155 -9.82 -4.95 -10.32
N TYR A 156 -9.33 -4.63 -9.12
CA TYR A 156 -9.31 -5.61 -8.03
C TYR A 156 -10.63 -5.71 -7.25
N ALA A 157 -11.38 -4.60 -7.11
CA ALA A 157 -12.61 -4.56 -6.32
C ALA A 157 -13.82 -5.26 -6.97
N SER A 158 -13.72 -5.61 -8.27
CA SER A 158 -14.74 -6.36 -9.01
C SER A 158 -14.51 -7.87 -9.03
N LYS A 159 -13.26 -8.33 -8.92
CA LYS A 159 -12.95 -9.78 -8.90
C LYS A 159 -13.32 -10.46 -7.58
N ASN A 160 -13.04 -9.84 -6.44
CA ASN A 160 -13.30 -10.45 -5.12
C ASN A 160 -14.74 -10.27 -4.61
N ARG A 161 -15.68 -9.88 -5.48
CA ARG A 161 -17.11 -9.77 -5.15
C ARG A 161 -17.94 -10.92 -5.75
N GLN A 162 -17.28 -11.85 -6.44
CA GLN A 162 -17.89 -12.99 -7.14
C GLN A 162 -17.40 -14.35 -6.61
N GLU A 163 -16.63 -14.38 -5.52
CA GLU A 163 -16.19 -15.59 -4.82
C GLU A 163 -16.71 -15.60 -3.38
#